data_AF-A0A654LWY9-F1
#
_entry.id   AF-A0A654LWY9-F1
#
_cell.length_a   1.000
_cell.length_b   1.000
_cell.length_c   1.000
_cell.angle_alpha   90.00
_cell.angle_beta   90.00
_cell.angle_gamma   90.00
#
_symmetry.space_group_name_H-M   'P 1'
#
loop_
_entity.id
_entity.type
_entity.pdbx_description
1 polymer ?
#
loop_
_entity_poly.entity_id
_entity_poly.type
_entity_poly.pdbx_seq_one_letter_code
_entity_poly.pdbx_strand_id
1 'polypeptide(L)'
;MVYKINFNKSIPDMISRLKQEHIEFGLSLNNITRYNKESNITKAIEAIHEMSESIIKHAVEEEARLMRVIMHNAKEESADSIKIMQEHNWVVNFLKHTIPDIENNFYQQSKQDMQYRQKVQNEINEFATKLSNHFSEEEQIVFPLTLKADMQI
;
A
#
# COMPACT_ATOMS: atom_id res chain seq x y z
N MET A 1 10.22 16.23 1.67
CA MET A 1 11.18 15.89 0.59
C MET A 1 10.50 16.05 -0.75
N VAL A 2 11.20 16.57 -1.78
CA VAL A 2 10.68 16.63 -3.15
C VAL A 2 11.09 15.32 -3.84
N TYR A 3 10.14 14.39 -3.98
CA TYR A 3 10.40 13.12 -4.66
C TYR A 3 10.42 13.34 -6.17
N LYS A 4 11.49 12.90 -6.83
CA LYS A 4 11.63 13.02 -8.29
C LYS A 4 11.20 11.72 -8.95
N ILE A 5 10.02 11.75 -9.56
CA ILE A 5 9.51 10.65 -10.39
C ILE A 5 10.41 10.50 -11.63
N ASN A 6 10.85 9.28 -11.92
CA ASN A 6 11.68 9.01 -13.10
C ASN A 6 10.79 8.71 -14.32
N PHE A 7 10.48 9.74 -15.09
CA PHE A 7 9.69 9.60 -16.33
C PHE A 7 10.44 8.95 -17.49
N ASN A 8 11.76 8.77 -17.40
CA ASN A 8 12.58 8.21 -18.48
C ASN A 8 12.64 6.68 -18.48
N LYS A 9 12.18 6.03 -17.41
CA LYS A 9 12.16 4.57 -17.30
C LYS A 9 11.03 4.00 -18.15
N SER A 10 11.23 2.90 -18.89
CA SER A 10 10.15 2.27 -19.65
C SER A 10 9.03 1.77 -18.73
N ILE A 11 7.80 1.66 -19.25
CA ILE A 11 6.66 1.11 -18.49
C ILE A 11 6.90 -0.36 -18.10
N PRO A 12 7.39 -1.25 -18.98
CA PRO A 12 7.74 -2.62 -18.59
C PRO A 12 8.76 -2.67 -17.45
N ASP A 13 9.87 -1.93 -17.54
CA ASP A 13 10.89 -1.94 -16.49
C ASP A 13 10.35 -1.37 -15.17
N MET A 14 9.46 -0.37 -15.26
CA MET A 14 8.79 0.21 -14.09
C MET A 14 7.95 -0.86 -13.40
N ILE A 15 7.06 -1.54 -14.12
CA ILE A 15 6.20 -2.60 -13.57
C ILE A 15 7.03 -3.73 -12.97
N SER A 16 8.10 -4.17 -13.64
CA SER A 16 8.99 -5.20 -13.08
C SER A 16 9.58 -4.81 -11.72
N ARG A 17 9.94 -3.53 -11.54
CA ARG A 17 10.39 -3.03 -10.23
C ARG A 17 9.24 -2.92 -9.23
N LEU A 18 8.06 -2.41 -9.63
CA LEU A 18 6.92 -2.30 -8.71
C LEU A 18 6.51 -3.67 -8.15
N LYS A 19 6.51 -4.72 -8.98
CA LYS A 19 6.33 -6.10 -8.51
C LYS A 19 7.40 -6.55 -7.52
N GLN A 20 8.64 -6.14 -7.71
CA GLN A 20 9.70 -6.43 -6.75
C GLN A 20 9.47 -5.69 -5.42
N GLU A 21 8.98 -4.44 -5.47
CA GLU A 21 8.58 -3.69 -4.28
C GLU A 21 7.39 -4.36 -3.57
N HIS A 22 6.40 -4.90 -4.30
CA HIS A 22 5.29 -5.69 -3.71
C HIS A 22 5.79 -6.91 -2.94
N ILE A 23 6.79 -7.64 -3.48
CA ILE A 23 7.40 -8.78 -2.79
C ILE A 23 8.04 -8.33 -1.46
N GLU A 24 8.79 -7.23 -1.50
CA GLU A 24 9.44 -6.66 -0.31
C GLU A 24 8.42 -6.20 0.73
N PHE A 25 7.36 -5.49 0.30
CA PHE A 25 6.26 -5.11 1.17
C PHE A 25 5.55 -6.34 1.75
N GLY A 26 5.32 -7.38 0.96
CA GLY A 26 4.71 -8.64 1.41
C GLY A 26 5.49 -9.31 2.53
N LEU A 27 6.83 -9.27 2.50
CA LEU A 27 7.66 -9.76 3.61
C LEU A 27 7.46 -8.93 4.89
N SER A 28 7.37 -7.60 4.76
CA SER A 28 7.08 -6.71 5.89
C SER A 28 5.67 -6.91 6.46
N LEU A 29 4.66 -7.08 5.60
CA LEU A 29 3.28 -7.37 6.00
C LEU A 29 3.15 -8.70 6.74
N ASN A 30 3.91 -9.72 6.33
CA ASN A 30 3.99 -10.99 7.05
C ASN A 30 4.61 -10.81 8.44
N ASN A 31 5.64 -9.97 8.58
CA ASN A 31 6.23 -9.64 9.87
C ASN A 31 5.25 -8.88 10.77
N ILE A 32 4.53 -7.89 10.23
CA ILE A 32 3.49 -7.15 10.96
C ILE A 32 2.43 -8.12 11.50
N THR A 33 1.92 -9.00 10.65
CA THR A 33 0.93 -10.02 11.04
C THR A 33 1.47 -10.96 12.13
N ARG A 34 2.74 -11.36 12.03
CA ARG A 34 3.41 -12.20 13.03
C ARG A 34 3.54 -11.47 14.38
N TYR A 35 4.08 -10.26 14.39
CA TYR A 35 4.21 -9.46 15.62
C TYR A 35 2.86 -9.22 16.28
N ASN A 36 1.82 -8.98 15.48
CA ASN A 36 0.48 -8.76 15.97
C ASN A 36 -0.14 -10.02 16.61
N LYS A 37 0.09 -11.21 16.02
CA LYS A 37 -0.28 -12.52 16.61
C LYS A 37 0.45 -12.81 17.92
N GLU A 38 1.71 -12.41 18.02
CA GLU A 38 2.53 -12.50 19.23
C GLU A 38 2.16 -11.42 20.28
N SER A 39 1.09 -10.65 20.05
CA SER A 39 0.65 -9.52 20.89
C SER A 39 1.71 -8.43 21.07
N ASN A 40 2.64 -8.33 20.13
CA ASN A 40 3.69 -7.32 20.09
C ASN A 40 3.29 -6.16 19.16
N ILE A 41 2.27 -5.41 19.59
CA ILE A 41 1.70 -4.30 18.83
C ILE A 41 2.74 -3.20 18.54
N THR A 42 3.64 -2.92 19.49
CA THR A 42 4.70 -1.92 19.30
C THR A 42 5.60 -2.29 18.11
N LYS A 43 6.08 -3.54 18.02
CA LYS A 43 6.87 -3.98 16.86
C LYS A 43 6.08 -3.99 15.55
N ALA A 44 4.78 -4.30 15.61
CA ALA A 44 3.92 -4.23 14.43
C ALA A 44 3.83 -2.79 13.90
N ILE A 45 3.67 -1.81 14.79
CA ILE A 45 3.63 -0.38 14.45
C ILE A 45 4.99 0.11 13.93
N GLU A 46 6.10 -0.26 14.58
CA GLU A 46 7.46 0.05 14.12
C GLU A 46 7.69 -0.43 12.68
N ALA A 47 7.32 -1.69 12.38
CA ALA A 47 7.42 -2.24 11.05
C ALA A 47 6.53 -1.50 10.02
N ILE A 48 5.36 -1.00 10.44
CA ILE A 48 4.51 -0.17 9.57
C ILE A 48 5.20 1.16 9.25
N HIS A 49 5.79 1.83 10.25
CA HIS A 49 6.53 3.08 10.04
C HIS A 49 7.70 2.90 9.07
N GLU A 50 8.47 1.83 9.25
CA GLU A 50 9.63 1.52 8.39
C GLU A 50 9.26 1.43 6.90
N MET A 51 8.08 0.90 6.57
CA MET A 51 7.62 0.79 5.18
C MET A 51 6.76 1.96 4.69
N SER A 52 6.32 2.86 5.57
CA SER A 52 5.30 3.88 5.27
C SER A 52 5.71 4.83 4.14
N GLU A 53 6.94 5.36 4.20
CA GLU A 53 7.42 6.30 3.18
C GLU A 53 7.52 5.63 1.81
N SER A 54 8.02 4.39 1.78
CA SER A 54 8.16 3.60 0.55
C SER A 54 6.82 3.30 -0.10
N ILE A 55 5.80 2.90 0.69
CA ILE A 55 4.44 2.66 0.18
C ILE A 55 3.82 3.93 -0.39
N ILE A 56 3.95 5.07 0.30
CA ILE A 56 3.39 6.33 -0.20
C ILE A 56 4.06 6.74 -1.52
N LYS A 57 5.39 6.57 -1.60
CA LYS A 57 6.14 6.87 -2.82
C LYS A 57 5.72 5.95 -3.97
N HIS A 58 5.53 4.66 -3.69
CA HIS A 58 5.08 3.65 -4.63
C HIS A 58 3.74 4.04 -5.25
N ALA A 59 2.73 4.27 -4.42
CA ALA A 59 1.38 4.68 -4.83
C ALA A 59 1.38 5.95 -5.70
N VAL A 60 2.17 6.97 -5.32
CA VAL A 60 2.29 8.21 -6.10
C VAL A 60 2.89 7.95 -7.48
N GLU A 61 3.86 7.04 -7.59
CA GLU A 61 4.47 6.71 -8.87
C GLU A 61 3.49 5.99 -9.81
N GLU A 62 2.69 5.09 -9.26
CA GLU A 62 1.66 4.37 -10.00
C GLU A 62 0.58 5.31 -10.55
N GLU A 63 0.06 6.19 -9.70
CA GLU A 63 -0.90 7.21 -10.10
C GLU A 63 -0.33 8.16 -11.17
N ALA A 64 0.92 8.59 -11.00
CA ALA A 64 1.53 9.56 -11.91
C ALA A 64 1.91 8.97 -13.27
N ARG A 65 2.20 7.67 -13.33
CA ARG A 65 2.75 7.02 -14.53
C ARG A 65 1.82 5.96 -15.11
N LEU A 66 1.44 4.94 -14.34
CA LEU A 66 0.59 3.85 -14.84
C LEU A 66 -0.79 4.38 -15.21
N MET A 67 -1.43 5.10 -14.28
CA MET A 67 -2.75 5.66 -14.53
C MET A 67 -2.74 6.69 -15.66
N ARG A 68 -1.67 7.47 -15.81
CA ARG A 68 -1.53 8.37 -16.95
C ARG A 68 -1.56 7.60 -18.28
N VAL A 69 -0.81 6.51 -18.40
CA VAL A 69 -0.80 5.68 -19.62
C VAL A 69 -2.18 5.07 -19.87
N ILE A 70 -2.82 4.50 -18.85
CA ILE A 70 -4.16 3.92 -18.96
C ILE A 70 -5.18 4.99 -19.40
N MET A 71 -5.18 6.17 -18.77
CA MET A 71 -6.13 7.24 -19.09
C MET A 71 -5.94 7.80 -20.51
N HIS A 72 -4.73 7.79 -21.04
CA HIS A 72 -4.46 8.26 -22.39
C HIS A 72 -4.83 7.23 -23.46
N ASN A 73 -4.50 5.95 -23.24
CA ASN A 73 -4.52 4.95 -24.31
C ASN A 73 -5.56 3.84 -24.10
N ALA A 74 -6.15 3.69 -22.92
CA ALA A 74 -7.10 2.62 -22.59
C ALA A 74 -8.24 3.11 -21.67
N LYS A 75 -8.69 4.35 -21.85
CA LYS A 75 -9.70 4.98 -20.99
C LYS A 75 -10.99 4.17 -20.85
N GLU A 76 -11.47 3.58 -21.95
CA GLU A 76 -12.71 2.81 -21.97
C GLU A 76 -12.64 1.54 -21.10
N GLU A 77 -11.45 0.98 -20.90
CA GLU A 77 -11.21 -0.24 -20.12
C GLU A 77 -10.78 0.06 -18.66
N SER A 78 -10.75 1.34 -18.26
CA SER A 78 -10.03 1.77 -17.06
C SER A 78 -10.81 1.75 -15.75
N ALA A 79 -12.10 1.40 -15.77
CA ALA A 79 -12.99 1.52 -14.62
C ALA A 79 -12.47 0.77 -13.38
N ASP A 80 -12.01 -0.46 -13.56
CA ASP A 80 -11.48 -1.28 -12.46
C ASP A 80 -10.14 -0.74 -11.95
N SER A 81 -9.24 -0.31 -12.84
CA SER A 81 -7.97 0.30 -12.44
C SER A 81 -8.17 1.58 -11.64
N ILE A 82 -9.15 2.43 -12.01
CA ILE A 82 -9.50 3.62 -11.24
C ILE A 82 -9.96 3.23 -9.84
N LYS A 83 -10.81 2.21 -9.72
CA LYS A 83 -11.33 1.75 -8.43
C LYS A 83 -10.20 1.25 -7.51
N ILE A 84 -9.28 0.47 -8.05
CA ILE A 84 -8.11 -0.04 -7.31
C ILE A 84 -7.25 1.14 -6.83
N MET A 85 -6.92 2.08 -7.72
CA MET A 85 -6.08 3.24 -7.37
C MET A 85 -6.72 4.16 -6.32
N GLN A 86 -8.06 4.22 -6.25
CA GLN A 86 -8.74 4.98 -5.20
C GLN A 86 -8.45 4.45 -3.79
N GLU A 87 -8.08 3.18 -3.65
CA GLU A 87 -7.74 2.55 -2.37
C GLU A 87 -6.45 3.10 -1.76
N HIS A 88 -5.56 3.72 -2.57
CA HIS A 88 -4.40 4.45 -2.05
C HIS A 88 -4.78 5.52 -1.03
N ASN A 89 -5.95 6.16 -1.17
CA ASN A 89 -6.42 7.13 -0.18
C ASN A 89 -6.65 6.48 1.18
N TRP A 90 -7.17 5.26 1.21
CA TRP A 90 -7.35 4.51 2.45
C TRP A 90 -6.00 4.11 3.06
N VAL A 91 -5.04 3.66 2.24
CA VAL A 91 -3.67 3.34 2.71
C VAL A 91 -3.03 4.57 3.33
N VAL A 92 -3.01 5.70 2.61
CA VAL A 92 -2.43 6.96 3.09
C VAL A 92 -3.12 7.46 4.35
N ASN A 93 -4.45 7.34 4.42
CA ASN A 93 -5.20 7.73 5.61
C ASN A 93 -4.84 6.88 6.83
N PHE A 94 -4.69 5.57 6.64
CA PHE A 94 -4.28 4.67 7.70
C PHE A 94 -2.89 5.02 8.25
N LEU A 95 -1.92 5.24 7.34
CA LEU A 95 -0.54 5.58 7.70
C LEU A 95 -0.42 6.95 8.38
N LYS A 96 -1.16 7.96 7.90
CA LYS A 96 -1.03 9.34 8.39
C LYS A 96 -1.88 9.68 9.60
N HIS A 97 -2.98 8.97 9.82
CA HIS A 97 -3.94 9.31 10.87
C HIS A 97 -4.17 8.13 11.82
N THR A 98 -4.55 6.96 11.30
CA THR A 98 -4.92 5.82 12.14
C THR A 98 -3.74 5.30 12.96
N ILE A 99 -2.55 5.13 12.37
CA ILE A 99 -1.37 4.65 13.11
C ILE A 99 -0.94 5.64 14.21
N PRO A 100 -0.76 6.95 13.93
CA PRO A 100 -0.48 7.92 14.98
C PRO A 100 -1.54 7.94 16.10
N ASP A 101 -2.82 7.81 15.76
CA ASP A 101 -3.90 7.75 16.75
C ASP A 101 -3.81 6.49 17.62
N ILE A 102 -3.50 5.33 17.03
CA ILE A 102 -3.23 4.10 17.77
C ILE A 102 -2.06 4.32 18.72
N GLU A 103 -0.94 4.87 18.25
CA GLU A 103 0.25 5.10 19.08
C GLU A 103 -0.05 6.01 20.28
N ASN A 104 -0.70 7.15 20.04
CA ASN A 104 -1.04 8.12 21.07
C ASN A 104 -1.93 7.52 22.17
N ASN A 105 -2.89 6.68 21.78
CA ASN A 105 -3.84 6.08 22.71
C ASN A 105 -3.32 4.79 23.35
N PHE A 106 -2.44 4.05 22.67
CA PHE A 106 -1.90 2.78 23.16
C PHE A 106 -1.09 2.97 24.43
N TYR A 107 -0.29 4.02 24.55
CA TYR A 107 0.44 4.30 25.79
C TYR A 107 -0.46 4.70 26.96
N GLN A 108 -1.63 5.28 26.67
CA GLN A 108 -2.57 5.77 27.68
C GLN A 108 -3.57 4.70 28.16
N GLN A 109 -4.04 3.83 27.26
CA GLN A 109 -5.19 2.93 27.50
C GLN A 109 -4.80 1.44 27.54
N SER A 110 -3.65 1.03 26.99
CA SER A 110 -3.35 -0.39 26.76
C SER A 110 -3.01 -1.21 28.00
N LYS A 111 -2.76 -0.62 29.18
CA LYS A 111 -2.38 -1.42 30.36
C LYS A 111 -3.56 -2.13 31.04
N GLN A 112 -4.81 -1.74 30.76
CA GLN A 112 -5.98 -2.31 31.44
C GLN A 112 -7.17 -2.64 30.52
N ASP A 113 -7.21 -2.14 29.28
CA ASP A 113 -8.34 -2.39 28.37
C ASP A 113 -8.01 -3.47 27.32
N MET A 114 -8.51 -4.69 27.57
CA MET A 114 -8.39 -5.83 26.65
C MET A 114 -9.19 -5.62 25.36
N GLN A 115 -10.33 -4.92 25.42
CA GLN A 115 -11.15 -4.65 24.24
C GLN A 115 -10.43 -3.69 23.29
N TYR A 116 -9.79 -2.65 23.82
CA TYR A 116 -8.98 -1.73 23.04
C TYR A 116 -7.80 -2.44 22.36
N ARG A 117 -7.08 -3.32 23.08
CA ARG A 117 -6.01 -4.13 22.48
C ARG A 117 -6.51 -4.98 21.32
N GLN A 118 -7.63 -5.69 21.50
CA GLN A 118 -8.20 -6.52 20.44
C GLN A 118 -8.60 -5.69 19.21
N LYS A 119 -9.17 -4.49 19.43
CA LYS A 119 -9.51 -3.57 18.35
C LYS A 119 -8.26 -3.18 17.54
N VAL A 120 -7.19 -2.75 18.22
CA VAL A 120 -5.92 -2.38 17.56
C VAL A 120 -5.34 -3.57 16.77
N GLN A 121 -5.35 -4.77 17.35
CA GLN A 121 -4.90 -5.97 16.64
C GLN A 121 -5.72 -6.23 15.38
N ASN A 122 -7.05 -6.06 15.44
CA ASN A 122 -7.90 -6.24 14.28
C ASN A 122 -7.61 -5.19 13.20
N GLU A 123 -7.45 -3.91 13.57
CA GLU A 123 -7.13 -2.83 12.63
C GLU A 123 -5.78 -3.06 11.92
N ILE A 124 -4.74 -3.48 12.65
CA ILE A 124 -3.43 -3.80 12.06
C ILE A 124 -3.51 -5.01 11.11
N ASN A 125 -4.23 -6.06 11.50
CA ASN A 125 -4.40 -7.25 10.63
C ASN A 125 -5.22 -6.92 9.39
N GLU A 126 -6.28 -6.14 9.53
CA GLU A 126 -7.10 -5.69 8.42
C GLU A 126 -6.27 -4.85 7.46
N PHE A 127 -5.44 -3.93 7.98
CA PHE A 127 -4.54 -3.14 7.16
C PHE A 127 -3.58 -4.02 6.35
N ALA A 128 -2.89 -4.94 7.02
CA ALA A 128 -1.92 -5.82 6.35
C ALA A 128 -2.59 -6.72 5.30
N THR A 129 -3.77 -7.25 5.60
CA THR A 129 -4.50 -8.13 4.68
C THR A 129 -4.99 -7.35 3.46
N LYS A 130 -5.62 -6.20 3.67
CA LYS A 130 -6.14 -5.37 2.57
C LYS A 130 -5.02 -4.85 1.69
N LEU A 131 -3.90 -4.40 2.25
CA LEU A 131 -2.77 -3.93 1.45
C LEU A 131 -2.16 -5.07 0.62
N SER A 132 -2.06 -6.28 1.16
CA SER A 132 -1.59 -7.44 0.40
C SER A 132 -2.54 -7.81 -0.75
N ASN A 133 -3.85 -7.68 -0.54
CA ASN A 133 -4.85 -7.93 -1.58
C ASN A 133 -4.78 -6.86 -2.66
N HIS A 134 -4.64 -5.59 -2.27
CA HIS A 134 -4.49 -4.46 -3.17
C HIS A 134 -3.33 -4.66 -4.16
N PHE A 135 -2.14 -5.02 -3.67
CA PHE A 135 -1.00 -5.36 -4.54
C PHE A 135 -1.32 -6.49 -5.53
N SER A 136 -2.10 -7.48 -5.10
CA SER A 136 -2.51 -8.59 -5.97
C SER A 136 -3.47 -8.14 -7.06
N GLU A 137 -4.41 -7.24 -6.75
CA GLU A 137 -5.35 -6.66 -7.70
C GLU A 137 -4.63 -5.79 -8.73
N GLU A 138 -3.66 -4.98 -8.31
CA GLU A 138 -2.82 -4.19 -9.20
C GLU A 138 -2.07 -5.07 -10.20
N GLU A 139 -1.45 -6.15 -9.71
CA GLU A 139 -0.71 -7.08 -10.56
C GLU A 139 -1.58 -7.85 -11.55
N GLN A 140 -2.85 -8.07 -11.22
CA GLN A 140 -3.81 -8.81 -12.05
C GLN A 140 -4.57 -7.92 -13.02
N ILE A 141 -4.77 -6.64 -12.69
CA ILE A 141 -5.68 -5.75 -13.41
C ILE A 141 -4.94 -4.52 -13.94
N VAL A 142 -4.31 -3.75 -13.06
CA VAL A 142 -3.67 -2.47 -13.41
C VAL A 142 -2.45 -2.70 -14.30
N PHE A 143 -1.53 -3.57 -13.90
CA PHE A 143 -0.27 -3.77 -14.61
C PHE A 143 -0.47 -4.35 -16.02
N PRO A 144 -1.31 -5.39 -16.23
CA PRO A 144 -1.60 -5.90 -17.57
C PRO A 144 -2.26 -4.85 -18.47
N LEU A 145 -3.22 -4.07 -17.94
CA LEU A 145 -3.85 -3.01 -18.72
C LEU A 145 -2.86 -1.92 -19.11
N THR A 146 -1.97 -1.53 -18.19
CA THR A 146 -0.93 -0.54 -18.48
C THR A 146 0.01 -1.03 -19.58
N LEU A 147 0.47 -2.29 -19.52
CA LEU A 147 1.32 -2.88 -20.57
C LEU A 147 0.60 -2.90 -21.93
N LYS A 148 -0.67 -3.31 -21.95
CA LYS A 148 -1.50 -3.30 -23.17
C LYS A 148 -1.63 -1.88 -23.74
N ALA A 149 -1.85 -0.90 -22.88
CA ALA A 149 -2.03 0.51 -23.23
C ALA A 149 -0.72 1.18 -23.73
N ASP A 150 0.44 0.77 -23.21
CA ASP A 150 1.76 1.26 -23.62
C ASP A 150 2.14 0.77 -25.03
N MET A 151 1.77 -0.47 -25.39
CA MET A 151 2.03 -1.05 -26.71
C MET A 151 1.21 -0.43 -27.87
N GLN A 152 0.24 0.45 -27.57
CA GLN A 152 -0.56 1.16 -28.56
C GLN A 152 0.06 2.50 -29.00
N ILE A 153 1.22 2.86 -28.43
CA ILE A 153 2.06 4.01 -28.80
C ILE A 153 3.05 3.57 -29.89
#